data_AF-W2ZR07-F1
#
_entry.id   AF-W2ZR07-F1
#
_cell.length_a   1.000
_cell.length_b   1.000
_cell.length_c   1.000
_cell.angle_alpha   90.00
_cell.angle_beta   90.00
_cell.angle_gamma   90.00
#
_symmetry.space_group_name_H-M   'P 1'
#
loop_
_entity.id
_entity.type
_entity.pdbx_description
1 polymer ?
#
loop_
_entity_poly.entity_id
_entity_poly.type
_entity_poly.pdbx_seq_one_letter_code
_entity_poly.pdbx_strand_id
1 'polypeptide(L)'
;MGERVAAVVKSRKHARGRKKKDRGELCKRLAEVAVNDRENQRAVQEGSGVSSYLVQQLIKEGFLRHALRQTRPLLTPSHRLRRLRFCMDHVIPQQQLSTRAFAQGKADTC
;
A
#
# COMPACT_ATOMS: atom_id res chain seq x y z
N MET A 1 12.17 -38.13 -62.02
CA MET A 1 13.12 -37.32 -61.22
C MET A 1 12.29 -36.40 -60.33
N GLY A 2 12.09 -36.74 -59.06
CA GLY A 2 11.23 -35.96 -58.15
C GLY A 2 11.97 -34.73 -57.63
N GLU A 3 11.37 -33.55 -57.83
CA GLU A 3 11.87 -32.28 -57.30
C GLU A 3 12.02 -32.34 -55.79
N ARG A 4 13.25 -32.18 -55.30
CA ARG A 4 13.51 -31.98 -53.88
C ARG A 4 13.19 -30.53 -53.53
N VAL A 5 11.97 -30.28 -53.08
CA VAL A 5 11.59 -28.99 -52.51
C VAL A 5 12.15 -28.91 -51.10
N ALA A 6 13.15 -28.05 -50.90
CA ALA A 6 13.66 -27.75 -49.57
C ALA A 6 12.55 -27.08 -48.75
N ALA A 7 12.10 -27.73 -47.67
CA ALA A 7 11.11 -27.15 -46.78
C ALA A 7 11.67 -25.85 -46.18
N VAL A 8 10.97 -24.73 -46.40
CA VAL A 8 11.31 -23.44 -45.79
C VAL A 8 11.03 -23.53 -44.29
N VAL A 9 12.03 -23.94 -43.52
CA VAL A 9 11.93 -24.02 -42.06
C VAL A 9 12.08 -22.61 -41.48
N LYS A 10 11.01 -22.07 -40.89
CA LYS A 10 11.05 -20.80 -40.16
C LYS A 10 12.08 -20.88 -39.02
N SER A 11 12.85 -19.81 -38.84
CA SER A 11 13.90 -19.75 -37.79
C SER A 11 13.30 -20.08 -36.43
N ARG A 12 13.97 -20.90 -35.61
CA ARG A 12 13.56 -21.18 -34.22
C ARG A 12 14.27 -20.30 -33.19
N LYS A 13 14.87 -19.17 -33.61
CA LYS A 13 15.66 -18.31 -32.72
C LYS A 13 14.84 -17.81 -31.52
N HIS A 14 13.56 -17.49 -31.71
CA HIS A 14 12.63 -17.09 -30.65
C HIS A 14 12.29 -18.23 -29.66
N ALA A 15 12.56 -19.49 -30.00
CA ALA A 15 12.41 -20.61 -29.08
C ALA A 15 13.57 -20.69 -28.07
N ARG A 16 14.72 -20.09 -28.40
CA ARG A 16 15.93 -20.11 -27.57
C ARG A 16 15.97 -18.92 -26.60
N GLY A 17 16.69 -19.08 -25.50
CA GLY A 17 16.91 -18.03 -24.48
C GLY A 17 15.95 -18.10 -23.29
N ARG A 18 16.17 -17.21 -22.32
CA ARG A 18 15.39 -17.14 -21.07
C ARG A 18 13.97 -16.69 -21.37
N LYS A 19 12.99 -17.56 -21.09
CA LYS A 19 11.57 -17.24 -21.25
C LYS A 19 11.11 -16.29 -20.15
N LYS A 20 10.19 -15.40 -20.51
CA LYS A 20 9.49 -14.55 -19.53
C LYS A 20 8.70 -15.47 -18.61
N LYS A 21 8.80 -15.23 -17.30
CA LYS A 21 7.95 -15.90 -16.32
C LYS A 21 6.53 -15.37 -16.47
N ASP A 22 5.54 -16.22 -16.26
CA ASP A 22 4.16 -15.77 -16.23
C ASP A 22 3.94 -14.84 -15.04
N ARG A 23 3.36 -13.67 -15.31
CA ARG A 23 3.09 -12.65 -14.29
C ARG A 23 1.91 -13.07 -13.42
N GLY A 24 0.90 -13.74 -14.00
CA GLY A 24 -0.28 -14.20 -13.28
C GLY A 24 0.07 -15.24 -12.22
N GLU A 25 0.86 -16.26 -12.57
CA GLU A 25 1.37 -17.26 -11.64
C GLU A 25 2.18 -16.64 -10.48
N LEU A 26 3.02 -15.64 -10.77
CA LEU A 26 3.77 -14.95 -9.72
C LEU A 26 2.85 -14.20 -8.76
N CYS A 27 1.81 -13.54 -9.27
CA CYS A 27 0.81 -12.88 -8.42
C CYS A 27 0.06 -13.86 -7.53
N LYS A 28 -0.28 -15.06 -8.02
CA LYS A 28 -0.94 -16.10 -7.21
C LYS A 28 -0.08 -16.55 -6.03
N ARG A 29 1.20 -16.86 -6.28
CA ARG A 29 2.15 -17.24 -5.22
C ARG A 29 2.35 -16.12 -4.18
N LEU A 30 2.38 -14.87 -4.62
CA LEU A 30 2.46 -13.73 -3.71
C LEU A 30 1.18 -13.52 -2.89
N ALA A 31 0.02 -13.92 -3.43
CA ALA A 31 -1.26 -13.88 -2.72
C ALA A 31 -1.42 -14.99 -1.68
N GLU A 32 -0.60 -16.04 -1.70
CA GLU A 32 -0.59 -17.11 -0.71
C GLU A 32 0.20 -16.73 0.56
N VAL A 33 1.16 -15.80 0.48
CA VAL A 33 1.95 -15.31 1.63
C VAL A 33 1.02 -14.65 2.65
N ALA A 34 1.18 -14.90 3.95
CA ALA A 34 0.33 -14.28 4.97
C ALA A 34 0.44 -12.74 4.91
N VAL A 35 -0.67 -12.02 5.14
CA VAL A 35 -0.71 -10.55 5.01
C VAL A 35 0.33 -9.86 5.91
N ASN A 36 0.57 -10.40 7.11
CA ASN A 36 1.56 -9.87 8.06
C ASN A 36 3.00 -9.94 7.52
N ASP A 37 3.31 -10.95 6.70
CA ASP A 37 4.65 -11.15 6.16
C ASP A 37 4.88 -10.40 4.84
N ARG A 38 3.83 -9.73 4.31
CA ARG A 38 3.89 -8.96 3.06
C ARG A 38 4.56 -7.59 3.18
N GLU A 39 4.89 -7.16 4.40
CA GLU A 39 5.49 -5.86 4.66
C GLU A 39 6.94 -5.77 4.17
N ASN A 40 7.71 -6.84 4.35
CA ASN A 40 9.12 -6.89 4.02
C ASN A 40 9.34 -7.73 2.77
N GLN A 41 10.00 -7.15 1.76
CA GLN A 41 10.33 -7.87 0.53
C GLN A 41 11.20 -9.12 0.78
N ARG A 42 12.01 -9.15 1.86
CA ARG A 42 12.75 -10.35 2.26
C ARG A 42 11.83 -11.46 2.76
N ALA A 43 10.90 -11.13 3.66
CA ALA A 43 9.91 -12.10 4.17
C ALA A 43 8.98 -12.59 3.05
N VAL A 44 8.56 -11.70 2.14
CA VAL A 44 7.82 -12.08 0.93
C VAL A 44 8.62 -13.03 0.05
N GLN A 45 9.91 -12.77 -0.14
CA GLN A 45 10.78 -13.62 -0.94
C GLN A 45 10.95 -15.01 -0.31
N GLU A 46 11.10 -15.08 1.01
CA GLU A 46 11.18 -16.33 1.76
C GLU A 46 9.86 -17.12 1.68
N GLY A 47 8.72 -16.44 1.84
CA GLY A 47 7.40 -17.08 1.81
C GLY A 47 6.90 -17.46 0.41
N SER A 48 7.27 -16.74 -0.64
CA SER A 48 6.80 -16.99 -2.02
C SER A 48 7.83 -17.66 -2.94
N GLY A 49 9.10 -17.67 -2.53
CA GLY A 49 10.22 -18.08 -3.40
C GLY A 49 10.45 -17.16 -4.61
N VAL A 50 9.79 -16.00 -4.66
CA VAL A 50 9.94 -15.01 -5.73
C VAL A 50 11.00 -14.00 -5.33
N SER A 51 11.97 -13.73 -6.20
CA SER A 51 13.00 -12.75 -5.89
C SER A 51 12.43 -11.35 -5.68
N SER A 52 12.99 -10.60 -4.74
CA SER A 52 12.65 -9.20 -4.46
C SER A 52 12.64 -8.32 -5.71
N TYR A 53 13.60 -8.53 -6.63
CA TYR A 53 13.64 -7.85 -7.93
C TYR A 53 12.36 -8.06 -8.76
N LEU A 54 11.85 -9.29 -8.83
CA LEU A 54 10.62 -9.58 -9.59
C LEU A 54 9.39 -8.98 -8.90
N VAL A 55 9.35 -8.97 -7.57
CA VAL A 55 8.29 -8.29 -6.81
C VAL A 55 8.29 -6.80 -7.12
N GLN A 56 9.46 -6.14 -7.10
CA GLN A 56 9.57 -4.73 -7.43
C GLN A 56 9.19 -4.44 -8.89
N GLN A 57 9.53 -5.33 -9.81
CA GLN A 57 9.15 -5.21 -11.22
C GLN A 57 7.62 -5.35 -11.40
N LEU A 58 6.97 -6.27 -10.69
CA LEU A 58 5.52 -6.43 -10.72
C LEU A 58 4.78 -5.19 -10.18
N ILE A 59 5.35 -4.51 -9.19
CA ILE A 59 4.83 -3.24 -8.68
C ILE A 59 4.98 -2.14 -9.73
N LYS A 60 6.15 -2.02 -10.37
CA LYS A 60 6.40 -1.03 -11.44
C LYS A 60 5.50 -1.24 -12.66
N GLU A 61 5.29 -2.49 -13.04
CA GLU A 61 4.40 -2.88 -14.15
C GLU A 61 2.91 -2.72 -13.79
N GLY A 62 2.57 -2.48 -12.52
CA GLY A 62 1.20 -2.23 -12.06
C GLY A 62 0.38 -3.49 -11.76
N PHE A 63 0.99 -4.69 -11.85
CA PHE A 63 0.33 -5.96 -11.48
C PHE A 63 0.11 -6.08 -9.97
N LEU A 64 0.92 -5.38 -9.18
CA LEU A 64 0.77 -5.30 -7.73
C LEU A 64 0.68 -3.84 -7.31
N ARG A 65 -0.22 -3.54 -6.38
CA ARG A 65 -0.26 -2.23 -5.71
C ARG A 65 0.57 -2.30 -4.45
N HIS A 66 1.40 -1.28 -4.23
CA HIS A 66 2.01 -1.10 -2.92
C HIS A 66 0.90 -0.69 -1.94
N ALA A 67 0.65 -1.53 -0.93
CA ALA A 67 -0.30 -1.18 0.12
C ALA A 67 0.28 0.01 0.91
N LEU A 68 -0.38 1.17 0.81
CA LEU A 68 -0.02 2.32 1.60
C LEU A 68 -0.28 1.99 3.08
N ARG A 69 0.72 2.21 3.95
CA ARG A 69 0.63 2.06 5.41
C ARG A 69 -0.54 2.82 6.05
N GLN A 70 -1.12 3.78 5.33
CA GLN A 70 -2.33 4.44 5.78
C GLN A 70 -3.56 3.58 5.48
N THR A 71 -3.73 2.53 6.27
CA THR A 71 -5.05 2.27 6.84
C THR A 71 -5.38 3.48 7.71
N ARG A 72 -5.84 4.59 7.09
CA ARG A 72 -6.77 5.45 7.81
C ARG A 72 -7.85 4.46 8.26
N PRO A 73 -8.11 4.25 9.55
CA PRO A 73 -9.28 3.47 9.93
C PRO A 73 -10.41 4.08 9.11
N LEU A 74 -11.07 3.28 8.27
CA LEU A 74 -12.31 3.68 7.63
C LEU A 74 -13.15 4.21 8.80
N LEU A 75 -13.25 5.52 8.89
CA LEU A 75 -13.59 6.18 10.14
C LEU A 75 -15.04 5.80 10.38
N THR A 76 -15.25 4.73 11.15
CA THR A 76 -16.60 4.27 11.47
C THR A 76 -17.32 5.45 12.12
N PRO A 77 -18.64 5.55 11.97
CA PRO A 77 -19.38 6.64 12.59
C PRO A 77 -19.06 6.80 14.08
N SER A 78 -18.78 5.69 14.80
CA SER A 78 -18.35 5.69 16.20
C SER A 78 -16.98 6.36 16.43
N HIS A 79 -15.98 6.11 15.58
CA HIS A 79 -14.67 6.78 15.67
C HIS A 79 -14.77 8.29 15.40
N ARG A 80 -15.65 8.70 14.48
CA ARG A 80 -15.92 10.13 14.20
C ARG A 80 -16.52 10.83 15.43
N LEU A 81 -17.54 10.22 16.05
CA LEU A 81 -18.20 10.78 17.23
C LEU A 81 -17.25 10.88 18.43
N ARG A 82 -16.41 9.87 18.67
CA ARG A 82 -15.43 9.90 19.76
C ARG A 82 -14.41 11.03 19.59
N ARG A 83 -13.97 11.28 18.35
CA ARG A 83 -13.06 12.40 18.04
C ARG A 83 -13.74 13.75 18.18
N LEU A 84 -14.99 13.89 17.74
CA LEU A 84 -15.77 15.11 17.95
C LEU A 84 -15.95 15.41 19.44
N ARG A 85 -16.29 14.40 20.25
CA ARG A 85 -16.36 14.53 21.71
C ARG A 85 -15.02 14.99 22.29
N PHE A 86 -13.93 14.33 21.94
CA PHE A 86 -12.59 14.74 22.37
C PHE A 86 -12.28 16.20 22.01
N CYS A 87 -12.60 16.64 20.79
CA CYS A 87 -12.45 18.04 20.41
C CYS A 87 -13.35 18.97 21.22
N MET A 88 -14.61 18.62 21.47
CA MET A 88 -15.51 19.43 22.31
C MET A 88 -15.03 19.53 23.76
N ASP A 89 -14.49 18.45 24.30
CA ASP A 89 -14.00 18.41 25.69
C ASP A 89 -12.71 19.23 25.89
N HIS A 90 -11.91 19.39 24.83
CA HIS A 90 -10.57 20.02 24.90
C HIS A 90 -10.49 21.39 24.20
N VAL A 91 -11.51 21.78 23.44
CA VAL A 91 -11.65 23.16 22.97
C VAL A 91 -12.22 23.97 24.12
N ILE A 92 -11.35 24.74 24.78
CA ILE A 92 -11.75 25.73 25.78
C ILE A 92 -12.80 26.64 25.15
N PRO A 93 -14.03 26.74 25.70
CA PRO A 93 -15.01 27.68 25.20
C PRO A 93 -14.39 29.08 25.30
N GLN A 94 -14.26 29.79 24.18
CA GLN A 94 -13.74 31.17 24.18
C GLN A 94 -14.53 32.10 25.12
N GLN A 95 -15.73 31.69 25.55
CA GLN A 95 -16.51 32.37 26.59
C GLN A 95 -15.78 32.47 27.94
N GLN A 96 -14.89 31.54 28.29
CA GLN A 96 -14.14 31.58 29.57
C GLN A 96 -12.91 32.51 29.55
N LEU A 97 -12.46 32.96 28.38
CA LEU A 97 -11.36 33.94 28.29
C LEU A 97 -11.85 35.36 28.60
N SER A 98 -13.12 35.66 28.32
CA SER A 98 -13.72 36.97 28.64
C SER A 98 -13.98 37.15 30.14
N THR A 99 -14.41 36.11 30.85
CA THR A 99 -14.72 36.17 32.28
C THR A 99 -13.47 36.22 33.15
N ARG A 100 -12.36 35.60 32.74
CA ARG A 100 -11.07 35.72 33.44
C ARG A 100 -10.45 37.11 33.29
N ALA A 101 -10.54 37.73 32.11
CA ALA A 101 -10.06 39.10 31.89
C ALA A 101 -10.84 40.13 32.74
N PHE A 102 -12.16 39.96 32.91
CA PHE A 102 -12.98 40.83 33.76
C PHE A 102 -12.74 40.65 35.27
N ALA A 103 -12.32 39.46 35.72
CA ALA A 103 -12.02 39.20 37.12
C ALA A 103 -10.66 39.78 37.55
N GLN A 104 -9.65 39.76 36.66
CA GLN A 104 -8.35 40.38 36.93
C GLN A 104 -8.44 41.92 37.04
N GLY A 105 -9.21 42.58 36.16
CA GLY A 105 -9.30 44.05 36.14
C GLY A 105 -10.01 44.70 37.34
N LYS A 106 -10.69 43.93 38.20
CA LYS A 106 -11.29 44.43 39.45
C LYS A 106 -10.38 44.30 40.68
N ALA A 107 -9.33 43.47 40.60
CA ALA A 107 -8.39 43.29 41.71
C ALA A 107 -7.32 44.39 41.75
N ASP A 108 -7.04 45.05 40.64
CA ASP A 108 -5.95 46.01 40.48
C ASP A 108 -6.37 47.49 40.67
N THR A 109 -7.63 47.76 41.02
CA THR A 109 -8.19 49.12 41.21
C THR A 109 -8.56 49.45 42.67
N CYS A 110 -7.87 48.88 43.67
CA CYS A 110 -7.98 49.28 45.07
C CYS A 110 -6.60 49.60 45.65
#